data_AF-A0A8B8BPJ8-F1
#
_entry.id   AF-A0A8B8BPJ8-F1
#
_cell.length_a   1.000
_cell.length_b   1.000
_cell.length_c   1.000
_cell.angle_alpha   90.00
_cell.angle_beta   90.00
_cell.angle_gamma   90.00
#
_symmetry.space_group_name_H-M   'P 1'
#
loop_
_entity.id
_entity.type
_entity.pdbx_description
1 polymer ?
#
loop_
_entity_poly.entity_id
_entity_poly.type
_entity_poly.pdbx_seq_one_letter_code
_entity_poly.pdbx_strand_id
1 'polypeptide(L)'
;MLNTMILQLFIFSLAFVFNYGYDADAIAQAACAGRSPGGFVAAVRRDCGVNKPTCSTVCQNAITGMRAIYGQQGSTSSTCFEAFHFYYKHATLTPDEKGKPLMAMYRYGIGGCQHTSCGPNFCCCRA
;
A
#
# COMPACT_ATOMS: atom_id res chain seq x y z
N MET A 1 24.97 7.08 36.29
CA MET A 1 23.53 6.76 36.31
C MET A 1 22.67 7.89 35.73
N LEU A 2 22.82 9.14 36.17
CA LEU A 2 22.02 10.28 35.66
C LEU A 2 22.18 10.52 34.14
N ASN A 3 23.41 10.44 33.60
CA ASN A 3 23.67 10.60 32.16
C ASN A 3 23.03 9.49 31.30
N THR A 4 22.92 8.27 31.83
CA THR A 4 22.36 7.13 31.10
C THR A 4 20.83 7.24 30.99
N MET A 5 20.17 7.76 32.04
CA MET A 5 18.72 7.99 32.03
C MET A 5 18.31 9.13 31.10
N ILE A 6 19.11 10.21 31.03
CA ILE A 6 18.86 11.33 30.13
C ILE A 6 18.98 10.87 28.66
N LEU A 7 20.01 10.08 28.34
CA LEU A 7 20.19 9.52 26.99
C LEU A 7 19.01 8.61 26.60
N GLN A 8 18.54 7.77 27.52
CA GLN A 8 17.36 6.92 27.30
C GLN A 8 16.08 7.74 27.07
N LEU A 9 15.86 8.81 27.84
CA LEU A 9 14.74 9.73 27.66
C LEU A 9 14.79 10.46 26.31
N PHE A 10 15.98 10.86 25.84
CA PHE A 10 16.17 11.44 24.50
C PHE A 10 15.91 10.42 23.37
N ILE A 11 16.33 9.16 23.55
CA ILE A 11 16.04 8.09 22.58
C ILE A 11 14.54 7.78 22.53
N PHE A 12 13.86 7.71 23.69
CA PHE A 12 12.41 7.49 23.76
C PHE A 12 11.61 8.65 23.16
N SER A 13 12.06 9.91 23.36
CA SER A 13 11.39 11.08 22.78
C SER A 13 11.61 11.20 21.27
N LEU A 14 12.78 10.84 20.75
CA LEU A 14 12.98 10.70 19.30
C LEU A 14 12.12 9.59 18.71
N ALA A 15 11.96 8.44 19.38
CA ALA A 15 11.12 7.34 18.89
C ALA A 15 9.63 7.68 18.80
N PHE A 16 9.13 8.64 19.60
CA PHE A 16 7.70 8.99 19.64
C PHE A 16 7.27 10.00 18.56
N VAL A 17 8.18 10.74 17.95
CA VAL A 17 7.85 11.81 16.99
C VAL A 17 7.70 11.31 15.55
N PHE A 18 8.12 10.08 15.24
CA PHE A 18 8.17 9.58 13.84
C PHE A 18 6.96 8.77 13.35
N ASN A 19 5.89 8.59 14.13
CA ASN A 19 4.75 7.74 13.74
C ASN A 19 3.46 8.50 13.40
N TYR A 20 3.54 9.50 12.53
CA TYR A 20 2.35 10.09 11.86
C TYR A 20 2.41 9.95 10.33
N GLY A 21 3.08 8.91 9.85
CA GLY A 21 2.98 8.50 8.45
C GLY A 21 1.76 7.59 8.26
N TYR A 22 0.68 8.12 7.69
CA TYR A 22 -0.34 7.25 7.10
C TYR A 22 0.29 6.51 5.93
N ASP A 23 0.65 5.25 6.15
CA ASP A 23 1.27 4.42 5.13
C ASP A 23 0.20 3.90 4.16
N ALA A 24 0.08 4.56 3.00
CA ALA A 24 -0.84 4.14 1.95
C ALA A 24 -0.56 2.70 1.48
N ASP A 25 0.67 2.19 1.64
CA ASP A 25 0.98 0.79 1.33
C ASP A 25 0.23 -0.15 2.29
N ALA A 26 0.21 0.16 3.59
CA ALA A 26 -0.52 -0.63 4.59
C ALA A 26 -2.04 -0.59 4.36
N ILE A 27 -2.59 0.59 4.03
CA ILE A 27 -4.02 0.73 3.72
C ILE A 27 -4.37 0.02 2.42
N ALA A 28 -3.55 0.15 1.39
CA ALA A 28 -3.74 -0.57 0.13
C ALA A 28 -3.65 -2.09 0.34
N GLN A 29 -2.69 -2.57 1.14
CA GLN A 29 -2.57 -3.99 1.48
C GLN A 29 -3.82 -4.50 2.19
N ALA A 30 -4.33 -3.75 3.18
CA ALA A 30 -5.57 -4.10 3.87
C ALA A 30 -6.78 -4.10 2.93
N ALA A 31 -6.89 -3.11 2.04
CA ALA A 31 -7.98 -3.02 1.06
C ALA A 31 -7.93 -4.18 0.06
N CYS A 32 -6.74 -4.54 -0.45
CA CYS A 32 -6.56 -5.67 -1.34
C CYS A 32 -6.88 -7.00 -0.64
N ALA A 33 -6.41 -7.20 0.59
CA ALA A 33 -6.71 -8.38 1.38
C ALA A 33 -8.22 -8.53 1.62
N GLY A 34 -8.91 -7.45 2.01
CA GLY A 34 -10.35 -7.46 2.24
C GLY A 34 -11.21 -7.66 0.98
N ARG A 35 -10.65 -7.44 -0.21
CA ARG A 35 -11.30 -7.72 -1.51
C ARG A 35 -10.86 -9.03 -2.14
N SER A 36 -9.95 -9.76 -1.51
CA SER A 36 -9.36 -10.95 -2.08
C SER A 36 -10.38 -12.06 -2.30
N PRO A 37 -10.35 -12.75 -3.46
CA PRO A 37 -11.06 -14.00 -3.65
C PRO A 37 -10.36 -15.21 -2.99
N GLY A 38 -9.25 -15.00 -2.28
CA GLY A 38 -8.40 -16.03 -1.67
C GLY A 38 -6.97 -16.04 -2.21
N GLY A 39 -6.10 -16.84 -1.60
CA GLY A 39 -4.68 -16.94 -1.95
C GLY A 39 -3.79 -15.92 -1.22
N PHE A 40 -2.52 -15.84 -1.63
CA PHE A 40 -1.57 -14.85 -1.12
C PHE A 40 -1.78 -13.52 -1.84
N VAL A 41 -1.89 -12.43 -1.09
CA VAL A 41 -2.25 -11.12 -1.63
C VAL A 41 -1.15 -10.10 -1.36
N ALA A 42 -0.82 -9.32 -2.37
CA ALA A 42 0.06 -8.16 -2.25
C ALA A 42 -0.58 -6.94 -2.91
N ALA A 43 -0.54 -5.79 -2.23
CA ALA A 43 -0.72 -4.50 -2.85
C ALA A 43 0.63 -4.05 -3.43
N VAL A 44 0.67 -3.82 -4.74
CA VAL A 44 1.89 -3.43 -5.45
C VAL A 44 1.71 -2.03 -6.02
N ARG A 45 2.64 -1.12 -5.74
CA ARG A 45 2.65 0.23 -6.33
C ARG A 45 2.78 0.14 -7.84
N ARG A 46 2.01 0.98 -8.54
CA ARG A 46 2.05 1.11 -10.00
C ARG A 46 2.67 2.45 -10.37
N ASP A 47 3.70 2.39 -11.20
CA ASP A 47 4.33 3.58 -11.76
C ASP A 47 3.42 4.29 -12.78
N CYS A 48 3.39 5.62 -12.72
CA CYS A 48 2.80 6.45 -13.77
C CYS A 48 3.85 7.23 -14.59
N GLY A 49 4.87 6.54 -15.08
CA GLY A 49 5.78 7.09 -16.09
C GLY A 49 5.19 7.13 -17.51
N VAL A 50 6.05 7.49 -18.46
CA VAL A 50 5.71 7.55 -19.90
C VAL A 50 5.18 6.19 -20.40
N ASN A 51 5.85 5.10 -20.02
CA ASN A 51 5.51 3.73 -20.39
C ASN A 51 4.75 2.98 -19.29
N LYS A 52 3.89 3.70 -18.54
CA LYS A 52 3.11 3.16 -17.41
C LYS A 52 2.51 1.78 -17.72
N PRO A 53 2.92 0.71 -17.01
CA PRO A 53 2.37 -0.63 -17.23
C PRO A 53 0.91 -0.69 -16.79
N THR A 54 0.15 -1.70 -17.19
CA THR A 54 -1.17 -1.98 -16.57
C THR A 54 -0.98 -2.72 -15.25
N CYS A 55 -1.99 -2.73 -14.38
CA CYS A 55 -1.90 -3.51 -13.14
C CYS A 55 -1.78 -5.02 -13.40
N SER A 56 -2.31 -5.54 -14.51
CA SER A 56 -2.07 -6.92 -14.92
C SER A 56 -0.59 -7.19 -15.19
N THR A 57 0.10 -6.31 -15.92
CA THR A 57 1.55 -6.44 -16.15
C THR A 57 2.33 -6.29 -14.83
N VAL A 58 1.95 -5.35 -13.97
CA VAL A 58 2.56 -5.19 -12.64
C VAL A 58 2.46 -6.48 -11.83
N CYS A 59 1.27 -7.09 -11.74
CA CYS A 59 1.08 -8.31 -10.97
C CYS A 59 1.82 -9.51 -11.57
N GLN A 60 1.81 -9.67 -12.90
CA GLN A 60 2.59 -10.72 -13.57
C GLN A 60 4.07 -10.63 -13.21
N ASN A 61 4.63 -9.43 -13.16
CA ASN A 61 6.04 -9.19 -12.82
C ASN A 61 6.32 -9.29 -11.32
N ALA A 62 5.31 -9.16 -10.47
CA ALA A 62 5.46 -9.15 -9.01
C ALA A 62 5.65 -10.54 -8.38
N ILE A 63 5.36 -11.64 -9.11
CA ILE A 63 5.31 -12.98 -8.51
C ILE A 63 6.63 -13.40 -7.83
N THR A 64 7.78 -13.06 -8.41
CA THR A 64 9.09 -13.38 -7.82
C THR A 64 9.26 -12.69 -6.46
N GLY A 65 8.88 -11.41 -6.37
CA GLY A 65 8.93 -10.64 -5.12
C GLY A 65 7.91 -11.14 -4.10
N MET A 66 6.71 -11.51 -4.54
CA MET A 66 5.69 -12.12 -3.68
C MET A 66 6.18 -13.44 -3.08
N ARG A 67 6.74 -14.34 -3.89
CA ARG A 67 7.28 -15.64 -3.45
C ARG A 67 8.52 -15.51 -2.56
N ALA A 68 9.26 -14.42 -2.65
CA ALA A 68 10.35 -14.14 -1.71
C ALA A 68 9.84 -13.93 -0.27
N ILE A 69 8.56 -13.58 -0.08
CA ILE A 69 7.94 -13.35 1.23
C ILE A 69 7.34 -14.63 1.82
N TYR A 70 6.53 -15.37 1.05
CA TYR A 70 5.84 -16.57 1.54
C TYR A 70 6.51 -17.91 1.12
N GLY A 71 7.68 -17.84 0.49
CA GLY A 71 8.44 -19.01 0.06
C GLY A 71 7.78 -19.77 -1.08
N GLN A 72 7.92 -21.10 -1.06
CA GLN A 72 7.43 -21.96 -2.16
C GLN A 72 5.92 -22.25 -2.13
N GLN A 73 5.18 -21.64 -1.19
CA GLN A 73 3.73 -21.79 -1.04
C GLN A 73 2.97 -21.06 -2.17
N GLY A 74 1.68 -21.37 -2.37
CA GLY A 74 0.83 -20.65 -3.34
C GLY A 74 1.22 -20.83 -4.83
N SER A 75 0.60 -20.05 -5.71
CA SER A 75 0.86 -20.11 -7.17
C SER A 75 2.27 -19.65 -7.54
N THR A 76 2.74 -20.15 -8.68
CA THR A 76 3.95 -19.69 -9.40
C THR A 76 3.65 -18.55 -10.37
N SER A 77 2.39 -18.09 -10.42
CA SER A 77 1.93 -16.97 -11.23
C SER A 77 1.12 -16.01 -10.38
N SER A 78 1.11 -14.73 -10.75
CA SER A 78 0.33 -13.70 -10.06
C SER A 78 -0.59 -12.99 -11.03
N THR A 79 -1.81 -12.69 -10.56
CA THR A 79 -2.87 -12.05 -11.34
C THR A 79 -3.42 -10.83 -10.61
N CYS A 80 -3.79 -9.80 -11.36
CA CYS A 80 -4.53 -8.67 -10.82
C CYS A 80 -6.01 -9.04 -10.67
N PHE A 81 -6.62 -8.70 -9.53
CA PHE A 81 -8.05 -8.91 -9.29
C PHE A 81 -8.81 -7.65 -8.85
N GLU A 82 -8.10 -6.60 -8.45
CA GLU A 82 -8.65 -5.33 -7.96
C GLU A 82 -7.57 -4.26 -8.10
N ALA A 83 -7.97 -2.98 -8.14
CA ALA A 83 -7.01 -1.89 -8.16
C ALA A 83 -7.57 -0.61 -7.55
N PHE A 84 -6.70 0.17 -6.93
CA PHE A 84 -7.06 1.38 -6.21
C PHE A 84 -6.21 2.57 -6.65
N HIS A 85 -6.81 3.75 -6.58
CA HIS A 85 -6.08 5.01 -6.65
C HIS A 85 -6.19 5.74 -5.32
N PHE A 86 -5.07 5.92 -4.67
CA PHE A 86 -4.96 6.72 -3.45
C PHE A 86 -4.66 8.17 -3.81
N TYR A 87 -5.48 9.08 -3.27
CA TYR A 87 -5.25 10.51 -3.35
C TYR A 87 -4.54 10.98 -2.08
N TYR A 88 -3.24 11.23 -2.23
CA TYR A 88 -2.38 11.72 -1.16
C TYR A 88 -2.61 13.21 -0.91
N LYS A 89 -3.75 13.57 -0.32
CA LYS A 89 -3.85 14.89 0.32
C LYS A 89 -3.30 14.74 1.73
N HIS A 90 -2.05 15.16 1.93
CA HIS A 90 -1.37 15.08 3.21
C HIS A 90 -1.96 16.14 4.16
N ALA A 91 -3.17 15.91 4.65
CA ALA A 91 -3.72 16.67 5.75
C ALA A 91 -3.51 15.85 7.03
N THR A 92 -2.87 16.42 8.03
CA THR A 92 -2.99 15.91 9.39
C THR A 92 -4.21 16.60 9.98
N LEU A 93 -5.27 15.85 10.28
CA LEU A 93 -6.45 16.41 10.92
C LEU A 93 -6.18 16.56 12.42
N THR A 94 -6.48 17.73 12.98
CA THR A 94 -6.51 17.89 14.45
C THR A 94 -7.80 17.27 15.02
N PRO A 95 -7.87 16.96 16.32
CA PRO A 95 -9.07 16.41 16.95
C PRO A 95 -10.36 17.25 16.76
N ASP A 96 -10.21 18.56 16.53
CA ASP A 96 -11.32 19.49 16.34
C ASP A 96 -11.82 19.53 14.88
N GLU A 97 -11.07 18.97 13.94
CA GLU A 97 -11.41 18.94 12.51
C GLU A 97 -12.37 17.79 12.14
N LYS A 98 -13.44 17.67 12.92
CA LYS A 98 -14.49 16.67 12.75
C LYS A 98 -15.18 16.84 11.39
N GLY A 99 -15.46 15.71 10.72
CA GLY A 99 -16.16 15.68 9.44
C GLY A 99 -15.31 15.99 8.20
N LYS A 100 -14.01 16.30 8.36
CA LYS A 100 -13.10 16.45 7.22
C LYS A 100 -12.53 15.09 6.79
N PRO A 101 -12.43 14.80 5.48
CA PRO A 101 -11.77 13.58 5.02
C PRO A 101 -10.26 13.74 5.15
N LEU A 102 -9.63 12.79 5.83
CA LEU A 102 -8.18 12.68 5.90
C LEU A 102 -7.58 12.31 4.54
N MET A 103 -8.21 11.36 3.86
CA MET A 103 -7.77 10.82 2.58
C MET A 103 -8.96 10.34 1.75
N ALA A 104 -8.73 10.17 0.45
CA ALA A 104 -9.69 9.56 -0.45
C ALA A 104 -9.03 8.42 -1.23
N MET A 105 -9.80 7.38 -1.49
CA MET A 105 -9.41 6.24 -2.31
C MET A 105 -10.50 5.97 -3.34
N TYR A 106 -10.12 5.87 -4.60
CA TYR A 106 -11.03 5.44 -5.67
C TYR A 106 -10.76 3.98 -6.03
N ARG A 107 -11.83 3.19 -6.09
CA ARG A 107 -11.79 1.77 -6.42
C ARG A 107 -12.11 1.56 -7.89
N TYR A 108 -11.18 0.98 -8.64
CA TYR A 108 -11.38 0.69 -10.06
C TYR A 108 -12.07 -0.66 -10.32
N GLY A 109 -12.11 -1.56 -9.33
CA GLY A 109 -12.58 -2.92 -9.57
C GLY A 109 -11.60 -3.71 -10.44
N ILE A 110 -12.09 -4.83 -10.96
CA ILE A 110 -11.36 -5.65 -11.94
C ILE A 110 -11.02 -4.86 -13.22
N GLY A 111 -11.82 -3.87 -13.60
CA GLY A 111 -11.56 -2.99 -14.75
C GLY A 111 -10.27 -2.18 -14.59
N GLY A 112 -9.84 -1.92 -13.35
CA GLY A 112 -8.57 -1.27 -13.04
C GLY A 112 -7.33 -2.05 -13.46
N CYS A 113 -7.46 -3.37 -13.58
CA CYS A 113 -6.33 -4.23 -13.94
C CYS A 113 -5.78 -3.93 -15.34
N GLN A 114 -6.63 -3.45 -16.26
CA GLN A 114 -6.26 -3.09 -17.63
C GLN A 114 -6.24 -1.58 -17.89
N HIS A 115 -6.44 -0.76 -16.86
CA HIS A 115 -6.52 0.69 -17.05
C HIS A 115 -5.15 1.27 -17.42
N THR A 116 -5.12 2.13 -18.44
CA THR A 116 -3.87 2.61 -19.07
C THR A 116 -3.47 4.01 -18.65
N SER A 117 -4.35 4.80 -18.01
CA SER A 117 -4.00 6.14 -17.52
C SER A 117 -3.25 6.10 -16.17
N CYS A 118 -2.97 7.27 -15.57
CA CYS A 118 -2.22 7.39 -14.29
C CYS A 118 -2.90 6.83 -13.04
N GLY A 119 -4.18 6.50 -13.11
CA GLY A 119 -4.82 5.65 -12.11
C GLY A 119 -5.08 4.27 -12.70
N PRO A 120 -5.18 3.20 -11.90
CA PRO A 120 -4.86 3.08 -10.45
C PRO A 120 -3.37 3.26 -10.15
N ASN A 121 -3.01 3.61 -8.90
CA ASN A 121 -1.61 3.68 -8.42
C ASN A 121 -1.23 2.53 -7.47
N PHE A 122 -2.19 1.66 -7.13
CA PHE A 122 -1.99 0.39 -6.44
C PHE A 122 -2.72 -0.74 -7.15
N CYS A 123 -2.03 -1.86 -7.34
CA CYS A 123 -2.54 -3.08 -7.93
C CYS A 123 -2.71 -4.15 -6.86
N CYS A 124 -3.88 -4.77 -6.77
CA CYS A 124 -4.10 -5.92 -5.92
C CYS A 124 -3.75 -7.19 -6.69
N CYS A 125 -2.62 -7.77 -6.32
CA CYS A 125 -2.06 -8.95 -6.93
C CYS A 125 -2.33 -10.16 -6.05
N ARG A 126 -2.73 -11.28 -6.66
CA ARG A 126 -2.90 -12.56 -5.96
C ARG A 126 -2.08 -13.67 -6.61
N ALA A 127 -1.55 -14.54 -5.76
CA ALA A 127 -0.93 -15.82 -6.10
C ALA A 127 -1.62 -16.95 -5.32
#